data_AF-A0A1V6IIF3-F1
#
_entry.id   AF-A0A1V6IIF3-F1
#
_cell.length_a   1.000
_cell.length_b   1.000
_cell.length_c   1.000
_cell.angle_alpha   90.00
_cell.angle_beta   90.00
_cell.angle_gamma   90.00
#
_symmetry.space_group_name_H-M   'P 1'
#
loop_
_entity.id
_entity.type
_entity.pdbx_description
1 polymer ?
#
loop_
_entity_poly.entity_id
_entity_poly.type
_entity_poly.pdbx_seq_one_letter_code
_entity_poly.pdbx_strand_id
1 'polypeptide(L)'
;MEIILKVIKMNKICVICGKPITGKRRFYCSDVCRNKRNNTKYKEQHALWQIKRRDAIASIPSKNKKQCKICGKWYIQVGSHIVQKHDMTARKYREEFNLPVKKGITPQWYRKLKGKQALENKTCKNLIKGKKFRYKKGDPKAKINIGWKGHRYKSDEFYG
;
A
#
# COMPACT_ATOMS: atom_id res chain seq x y z
N MET A 1 -10.96 13.04 56.45
CA MET A 1 -10.68 13.02 55.00
C MET A 1 -9.72 11.89 54.72
N GLU A 2 -10.22 10.71 54.33
CA GLU A 2 -9.35 9.58 53.98
C GLU A 2 -8.73 9.81 52.61
N ILE A 3 -7.40 9.99 52.61
CA ILE A 3 -6.60 10.07 51.39
C ILE A 3 -6.46 8.64 50.87
N ILE A 4 -7.27 8.27 49.87
CA ILE A 4 -7.11 7.00 49.16
C ILE A 4 -5.78 7.05 48.38
N LEU A 5 -4.71 6.58 48.99
CA LEU A 5 -3.43 6.35 48.33
C LEU A 5 -3.63 5.23 47.29
N LYS A 6 -3.79 5.62 46.01
CA LYS A 6 -3.69 4.70 44.89
C LYS A 6 -2.29 4.09 44.89
N VAL A 7 -2.13 2.88 45.42
CA VAL A 7 -0.88 2.12 45.33
C VAL A 7 -0.67 1.75 43.87
N ILE A 8 0.22 2.47 43.20
CA ILE A 8 0.53 2.23 41.79
C ILE A 8 1.46 1.03 41.71
N LYS A 9 0.92 -0.13 41.29
CA LYS A 9 1.67 -1.38 41.12
C LYS A 9 2.85 -1.17 40.15
N MET A 10 4.08 -1.23 40.67
CA MET A 10 5.30 -1.15 39.88
C MET A 10 5.64 -2.55 39.35
N ASN A 11 5.46 -2.77 38.04
CA ASN A 11 5.97 -3.99 37.43
C ASN A 11 7.49 -3.91 37.36
N LYS A 12 8.18 -4.97 37.80
CA LYS A 12 9.63 -5.11 37.63
C LYS A 12 10.00 -5.64 36.24
N ILE A 13 9.01 -6.11 35.47
CA ILE A 13 9.18 -6.74 34.16
C ILE A 13 8.37 -5.97 33.10
N CYS A 14 8.98 -5.73 31.95
CA CYS A 14 8.35 -5.06 30.81
C CYS A 14 7.21 -5.92 30.25
N VAL A 15 6.00 -5.36 30.17
CA VAL A 15 4.80 -6.05 29.67
C VAL A 15 4.83 -6.34 28.15
N ILE A 16 5.85 -5.86 27.44
CA ILE A 16 5.97 -5.97 25.98
C ILE A 16 7.11 -6.90 25.54
N CYS A 17 8.21 -6.94 26.28
CA CYS A 17 9.39 -7.71 25.88
C CYS A 17 9.99 -8.58 26.99
N GLY A 18 9.42 -8.56 28.20
CA GLY A 18 9.90 -9.38 29.32
C GLY A 18 11.21 -8.93 29.96
N LYS A 19 11.86 -7.87 29.47
CA LYS A 19 13.10 -7.34 30.08
C LYS A 19 12.82 -6.64 31.42
N PRO A 20 13.76 -6.68 32.37
CA PRO A 20 13.62 -5.95 33.63
C PRO A 20 13.47 -4.45 33.37
N ILE A 21 12.62 -3.81 34.17
CA ILE A 21 12.40 -2.38 34.13
C ILE A 21 13.41 -1.71 35.05
N THR A 22 14.17 -0.75 34.51
CA THR A 22 15.16 0.02 35.25
C THR A 22 14.66 1.46 35.50
N GLY A 23 15.12 2.07 36.60
CA GLY A 23 14.79 3.44 36.95
C GLY A 23 13.32 3.67 37.33
N LYS A 24 12.77 4.86 37.02
CA LYS A 24 11.42 5.29 37.41
C LYS A 24 10.29 4.76 36.50
N ARG A 25 10.60 3.95 35.48
CA ARG A 25 9.60 3.40 34.55
C ARG A 25 8.75 2.35 35.27
N ARG A 26 7.47 2.22 34.88
CA ARG A 26 6.49 1.37 35.61
C ARG A 26 5.98 0.15 34.85
N PHE A 27 5.90 0.22 33.51
CA PHE A 27 5.30 -0.83 32.67
C PHE A 27 6.17 -1.29 31.50
N TYR A 28 7.14 -0.47 31.07
CA TYR A 28 7.95 -0.73 29.89
C TYR A 28 9.43 -0.50 30.19
N CYS A 29 10.32 -1.32 29.60
CA CYS A 29 11.76 -1.14 29.75
C CYS A 29 12.28 0.09 28.99
N SER A 30 11.59 0.54 27.92
CA SER A 30 12.01 1.64 27.06
C SER A 30 10.85 2.30 26.32
N ASP A 31 11.09 3.49 25.78
CA ASP A 31 10.12 4.20 24.92
C ASP A 31 9.82 3.41 23.64
N VAL A 32 10.76 2.59 23.16
CA VAL A 32 10.53 1.66 22.06
C VAL A 32 9.41 0.67 22.40
N CYS A 33 9.44 0.06 23.59
CA CYS A 33 8.39 -0.87 24.02
C CYS A 33 7.05 -0.16 24.26
N ARG A 34 7.07 1.04 24.83
CA ARG A 34 5.87 1.89 24.96
C ARG A 34 5.26 2.19 23.59
N ASN A 35 6.08 2.60 22.64
CA ASN A 35 5.65 2.93 21.28
C ASN A 35 5.16 1.69 20.53
N LYS A 36 5.74 0.50 20.76
CA LYS A 36 5.21 -0.75 20.22
C LYS A 36 3.78 -1.02 20.70
N ARG A 37 3.50 -0.85 22.01
CA ARG A 37 2.13 -0.95 22.55
C ARG A 37 1.20 0.08 21.91
N ASN A 38 1.65 1.34 21.84
CA ASN A 38 0.84 2.43 21.28
C ASN A 38 0.53 2.20 19.79
N ASN A 39 1.52 1.78 19.01
CA ASN A 39 1.36 1.48 17.59
C ASN A 39 0.36 0.34 17.38
N THR A 40 0.40 -0.71 18.22
CA THR A 40 -0.60 -1.78 18.18
C THR A 40 -1.98 -1.24 18.56
N LYS A 41 -2.08 -0.50 19.67
CA LYS A 41 -3.35 0.06 20.18
C LYS A 41 -4.04 0.96 19.14
N TYR A 42 -3.27 1.79 18.44
CA TYR A 42 -3.81 2.78 17.48
C TYR A 42 -3.71 2.32 16.02
N LYS A 43 -3.37 1.06 15.75
CA LYS A 43 -3.17 0.53 14.39
C LYS A 43 -4.40 0.73 13.51
N GLU A 44 -5.58 0.37 14.01
CA GLU A 44 -6.85 0.47 13.28
C GLU A 44 -7.25 1.92 13.04
N GLN A 45 -7.16 2.75 14.09
CA GLN A 45 -7.45 4.18 13.98
C GLN A 45 -6.52 4.87 12.97
N HIS A 46 -5.23 4.52 12.97
CA HIS A 46 -4.27 5.05 12.01
C HIS A 46 -4.58 4.56 10.58
N ALA A 47 -4.98 3.30 10.39
CA ALA A 47 -5.42 2.79 9.10
C ALA A 47 -6.67 3.54 8.59
N LEU A 48 -7.67 3.74 9.45
CA LEU A 48 -8.87 4.51 9.11
C LEU A 48 -8.54 5.98 8.79
N TRP A 49 -7.65 6.61 9.56
CA TRP A 49 -7.17 7.96 9.30
C TRP A 49 -6.48 8.05 7.95
N GLN A 50 -5.61 7.08 7.61
CA GLN A 50 -4.95 7.02 6.30
C GLN A 50 -5.96 6.87 5.16
N ILE A 51 -7.00 6.04 5.32
CA ILE A 51 -8.06 5.88 4.33
C ILE A 51 -8.80 7.21 4.14
N LYS A 52 -9.31 7.82 5.21
CA LYS A 52 -10.04 9.10 5.17
C LYS A 52 -9.21 10.21 4.55
N ARG A 53 -7.94 10.32 4.95
CA ARG A 53 -7.00 11.32 4.40
C ARG A 53 -6.78 11.12 2.91
N ARG A 54 -6.54 9.88 2.45
CA ARG A 54 -6.33 9.59 1.02
C ARG A 54 -7.60 9.85 0.22
N ASP A 55 -8.76 9.54 0.80
CA ASP A 55 -10.06 9.81 0.20
C ASP A 55 -10.29 11.31 -0.01
N ALA A 56 -10.08 12.11 1.04
CA ALA A 56 -10.18 13.57 0.98
C ALA A 56 -9.25 14.17 -0.09
N ILE A 57 -7.99 13.70 -0.18
CA ILE A 57 -7.04 14.13 -1.21
C ILE A 57 -7.50 13.76 -2.62
N ALA A 58 -8.14 12.60 -2.79
CA ALA A 58 -8.66 12.15 -4.06
C ALA A 58 -9.90 12.95 -4.49
N SER A 59 -10.69 13.47 -3.55
CA SER A 59 -11.85 14.30 -3.86
C SER A 59 -11.49 15.70 -4.38
N ILE A 60 -10.28 16.20 -4.12
CA ILE A 60 -9.86 17.54 -4.53
C ILE A 60 -9.48 17.57 -6.03
N PRO A 61 -10.16 18.39 -6.86
CA PRO A 61 -9.83 18.59 -8.27
C PRO A 61 -8.43 19.18 -8.45
N SER A 62 -7.74 18.82 -9.53
CA SER A 62 -6.42 19.37 -9.84
C SER A 62 -6.11 19.27 -11.33
N LYS A 63 -5.50 20.33 -11.89
CA LYS A 63 -5.03 20.37 -13.29
C LYS A 63 -4.08 19.21 -13.64
N ASN A 64 -3.31 18.74 -12.67
CA ASN A 64 -2.33 17.66 -12.84
C ASN A 64 -2.92 16.25 -12.66
N LYS A 65 -4.19 16.15 -12.27
CA LYS A 65 -4.91 14.89 -12.09
C LYS A 65 -5.95 14.74 -13.19
N LYS A 66 -6.42 13.51 -13.39
CA LYS A 66 -7.56 13.17 -14.23
C LYS A 66 -8.66 12.60 -13.33
N GLN A 67 -9.89 12.95 -13.65
CA GLN A 67 -11.06 12.46 -12.93
C GLN A 67 -11.40 11.03 -13.38
N CYS A 68 -11.71 10.15 -12.44
CA CYS A 68 -12.37 8.89 -12.72
C CYS A 68 -13.85 9.17 -13.04
N LYS A 69 -14.34 8.67 -14.17
CA LYS A 69 -15.71 8.86 -14.63
C LYS A 69 -16.73 7.98 -13.89
N ILE A 70 -16.28 6.97 -13.15
CA ILE A 70 -17.14 6.08 -12.34
C ILE A 70 -17.40 6.69 -10.96
N CYS A 71 -16.34 7.07 -10.23
CA CYS A 71 -16.46 7.53 -8.84
C CYS A 71 -16.25 9.04 -8.64
N GLY A 72 -15.95 9.80 -9.69
CA GLY A 72 -15.77 11.25 -9.62
C GLY A 72 -14.47 11.74 -8.96
N LYS A 73 -13.64 10.84 -8.42
CA LYS A 73 -12.38 11.15 -7.73
C LYS A 73 -11.22 11.42 -8.69
N TRP A 74 -10.21 12.13 -8.24
CA TRP A 74 -9.11 12.65 -9.03
C TRP A 74 -7.79 11.94 -8.73
N TYR A 75 -7.14 11.44 -9.79
CA TYR A 75 -5.89 10.68 -9.71
C TYR A 75 -4.89 11.10 -10.79
N ILE A 76 -3.59 11.00 -10.50
CA ILE A 76 -2.55 11.15 -11.54
C ILE A 76 -2.57 9.92 -12.48
N GLN A 77 -2.85 8.73 -11.92
CA GLN A 77 -2.95 7.47 -12.64
C GLN A 77 -4.33 6.85 -12.43
N VAL A 78 -5.30 7.24 -13.26
CA VAL A 78 -6.67 6.70 -13.19
C VAL A 78 -6.68 5.19 -13.48
N GLY A 79 -5.83 4.72 -14.42
CA GLY A 79 -5.75 3.30 -14.81
C GLY A 79 -5.51 2.34 -13.63
N SER A 80 -4.57 2.65 -12.75
CA SER A 80 -4.30 1.82 -11.56
C SER A 80 -5.45 1.84 -10.56
N HIS A 81 -6.10 3.00 -10.39
CA HIS A 81 -7.25 3.13 -9.51
C HIS A 81 -8.43 2.29 -10.02
N ILE A 82 -8.69 2.32 -11.32
CA ILE A 82 -9.74 1.52 -11.96
C ILE A 82 -9.54 0.06 -11.60
N VAL A 83 -8.40 -0.55 -11.97
CA VAL A 83 -8.15 -1.98 -11.70
C VAL A 83 -8.28 -2.37 -10.22
N GLN A 84 -8.01 -1.44 -9.29
CA GLN A 84 -8.07 -1.72 -7.85
C GLN A 84 -9.44 -1.50 -7.22
N LYS A 85 -10.29 -0.64 -7.79
CA LYS A 85 -11.55 -0.16 -7.15
C LYS A 85 -12.79 -0.37 -8.00
N HIS A 86 -12.60 -0.60 -9.28
CA HIS A 86 -13.63 -0.84 -10.27
C HIS A 86 -13.26 -2.15 -10.94
N ASP A 87 -14.15 -3.13 -10.95
CA ASP A 87 -13.87 -4.49 -11.41
C ASP A 87 -13.76 -4.57 -12.95
N MET A 88 -12.80 -3.83 -13.52
CA MET A 88 -12.59 -3.68 -14.94
C MET A 88 -11.14 -3.31 -15.25
N THR A 89 -10.73 -3.59 -16.48
CA THR A 89 -9.38 -3.26 -16.92
C THR A 89 -9.27 -1.78 -17.29
N ALA A 90 -8.07 -1.21 -17.13
CA ALA A 90 -7.80 0.14 -17.60
C ALA A 90 -7.98 0.31 -19.12
N ARG A 91 -7.94 -0.79 -19.91
CA ARG A 91 -8.24 -0.77 -21.35
C ARG A 91 -9.74 -0.65 -21.57
N LYS A 92 -10.54 -1.54 -20.98
CA LYS A 92 -12.01 -1.53 -21.10
C LYS A 92 -12.59 -0.18 -20.67
N TYR A 93 -12.13 0.36 -19.55
CA TYR A 93 -12.50 1.71 -19.11
C TYR A 93 -12.21 2.78 -20.17
N ARG A 94 -11.05 2.70 -20.83
CA ARG A 94 -10.71 3.71 -21.85
C ARG A 94 -11.57 3.58 -23.09
N GLU A 95 -11.90 2.35 -23.49
CA GLU A 95 -12.83 2.10 -24.61
C GLU A 95 -14.23 2.61 -24.27
N GLU A 96 -14.75 2.28 -23.08
CA GLU A 96 -16.10 2.67 -22.63
C GLU A 96 -16.29 4.18 -22.48
N PHE A 97 -15.25 4.90 -22.05
CA PHE A 97 -15.29 6.37 -21.87
C PHE A 97 -14.67 7.14 -23.05
N ASN A 98 -14.49 6.51 -24.22
CA ASN A 98 -13.92 7.14 -25.44
C ASN A 98 -12.58 7.87 -25.19
N LEU A 99 -11.73 7.28 -24.36
CA LEU A 99 -10.41 7.80 -24.02
C LEU A 99 -9.31 7.16 -24.90
N PRO A 100 -8.20 7.86 -25.16
CA PRO A 100 -7.10 7.31 -25.95
C PRO A 100 -6.53 6.00 -25.38
N VAL A 101 -6.70 4.89 -26.11
CA VAL A 101 -6.22 3.56 -25.71
C VAL A 101 -4.73 3.38 -25.97
N LYS A 102 -4.18 3.98 -27.04
CA LYS A 102 -2.75 3.85 -27.39
C LYS A 102 -1.87 4.92 -26.73
N LYS A 103 -2.43 6.10 -26.44
CA LYS A 103 -1.67 7.22 -25.86
C LYS A 103 -1.63 7.12 -24.33
N GLY A 104 -0.48 7.43 -23.74
CA GLY A 104 -0.33 7.52 -22.29
C GLY A 104 -1.14 8.68 -21.71
N ILE A 105 -1.99 8.39 -20.71
CA ILE A 105 -2.83 9.39 -20.02
C ILE A 105 -2.09 10.13 -18.89
N THR A 106 -0.89 9.68 -18.53
CA THR A 106 -0.10 10.27 -17.45
C THR A 106 0.64 11.52 -17.90
N PRO A 107 0.72 12.57 -17.06
CA PRO A 107 1.41 13.80 -17.42
C PRO A 107 2.93 13.59 -17.54
N GLN A 108 3.56 14.39 -18.41
CA GLN A 108 4.97 14.23 -18.77
C GLN A 108 5.92 14.34 -17.57
N TRP A 109 5.67 15.28 -16.66
CA TRP A 109 6.46 15.46 -15.43
C TRP A 109 6.45 14.19 -14.57
N TYR A 110 5.30 13.51 -14.47
CA TYR A 110 5.16 12.31 -13.66
C TYR A 110 5.91 11.13 -14.28
N ARG A 111 5.90 11.02 -15.61
CA ARG A 111 6.72 10.06 -16.35
C ARG A 111 8.22 10.27 -16.10
N LYS A 112 8.69 11.52 -16.15
CA LYS A 112 10.09 11.88 -15.82
C LYS A 112 10.45 11.53 -14.37
N LEU A 113 9.57 11.89 -13.42
CA LEU A 113 9.75 11.56 -12.00
C LEU A 113 9.90 10.06 -11.77
N LYS A 114 9.02 9.25 -12.39
CA LYS A 114 9.09 7.79 -12.30
C LYS A 114 10.34 7.21 -12.95
N GLY A 115 10.79 7.78 -14.07
CA GLY A 115 12.08 7.43 -14.68
C GLY A 115 13.25 7.67 -13.73
N LYS A 116 13.31 8.86 -13.10
CA LYS A 116 14.35 9.20 -12.12
C LYS A 116 14.36 8.22 -10.93
N GLN A 117 13.19 7.96 -10.35
CA GLN A 117 13.06 7.01 -9.24
C GLN A 117 13.53 5.60 -9.62
N ALA A 118 13.24 5.12 -10.83
CA ALA A 118 13.69 3.80 -11.29
C ALA A 118 15.22 3.70 -11.41
N LEU A 119 15.87 4.80 -11.82
CA LEU A 119 17.33 4.90 -11.89
C LEU A 119 17.95 4.95 -10.48
N GLU A 120 17.43 5.81 -9.60
CA GLU A 120 17.88 5.95 -8.20
C GLU A 120 17.76 4.62 -7.45
N ASN A 121 16.62 3.93 -7.58
CA ASN A 121 16.37 2.63 -6.97
C ASN A 121 17.13 1.48 -7.64
N LYS A 122 17.92 1.76 -8.68
CA LYS A 122 18.66 0.77 -9.48
C LYS A 122 17.75 -0.38 -9.96
N THR A 123 16.48 -0.10 -10.25
CA THR A 123 15.48 -1.11 -10.60
C THR A 123 15.90 -1.92 -11.82
N CYS A 124 16.50 -1.27 -12.83
CA CYS A 124 17.05 -1.95 -14.01
C CYS A 124 18.14 -2.96 -13.65
N LYS A 125 19.00 -2.66 -12.66
CA LYS A 125 20.03 -3.59 -12.19
C LYS A 125 19.40 -4.81 -11.50
N ASN A 126 18.34 -4.59 -10.73
CA ASN A 126 17.58 -5.70 -10.11
C ASN A 126 16.92 -6.59 -11.16
N LEU A 127 16.41 -6.03 -12.27
CA LEU A 127 15.85 -6.82 -13.37
C LEU A 127 16.90 -7.70 -14.06
N ILE A 128 18.14 -7.22 -14.17
CA ILE A 128 19.28 -7.97 -14.74
C ILE A 128 19.69 -9.09 -13.77
N LYS A 129 19.93 -8.75 -12.49
CA LYS A 129 20.24 -9.75 -11.44
C LYS A 129 19.15 -10.81 -11.30
N GLY A 130 17.90 -10.39 -11.49
CA GLY A 130 16.72 -11.24 -11.45
C GLY A 130 16.57 -12.19 -12.63
N LYS A 131 17.31 -12.02 -13.74
CA LYS A 131 17.18 -12.87 -14.94
C LYS A 131 17.30 -14.37 -14.62
N LYS A 132 18.24 -14.74 -13.75
CA LYS A 132 18.44 -16.14 -13.32
C LYS A 132 17.27 -16.72 -12.51
N PHE A 133 16.44 -15.87 -11.92
CA PHE A 133 15.27 -16.26 -11.12
C PHE A 133 13.95 -16.13 -11.90
N ARG A 134 14.00 -15.77 -13.19
CA ARG A 134 12.79 -15.73 -14.03
C ARG A 134 12.39 -17.14 -14.37
N TYR A 135 11.10 -17.43 -14.22
CA TYR A 135 10.52 -18.68 -14.67
C TYR A 135 10.62 -18.80 -16.19
N LYS A 136 10.87 -20.03 -16.67
CA LYS A 136 10.78 -20.36 -18.09
C LYS A 136 9.36 -20.83 -18.43
N LYS A 137 8.97 -20.76 -19.71
CA LYS A 137 7.66 -21.29 -20.15
C LYS A 137 7.58 -22.77 -19.79
N GLY A 138 6.57 -23.17 -19.02
CA GLY A 138 6.39 -24.55 -18.54
C GLY A 138 7.17 -24.91 -17.26
N ASP A 139 7.84 -23.96 -16.60
CA ASP A 139 8.54 -24.23 -15.33
C ASP A 139 7.53 -24.62 -14.23
N PRO A 140 7.66 -25.80 -13.58
CA PRO A 140 6.72 -26.26 -12.55
C PRO A 140 6.72 -25.36 -11.30
N LYS A 141 7.78 -24.57 -11.07
CA LYS A 141 7.83 -23.57 -9.99
C LYS A 141 7.08 -22.29 -10.33
N ALA A 142 6.80 -22.06 -11.62
CA ALA A 142 5.91 -21.00 -12.06
C ALA A 142 4.49 -21.42 -11.70
N LYS A 143 4.13 -21.27 -10.42
CA LYS A 143 2.75 -21.37 -10.01
C LYS A 143 1.97 -20.40 -10.88
N ILE A 144 1.04 -20.92 -11.69
CA ILE A 144 0.03 -20.09 -12.32
C ILE A 144 -0.70 -19.46 -11.15
N ASN A 145 -0.33 -18.21 -10.85
CA ASN A 145 -1.03 -17.44 -9.87
C ASN A 145 -2.35 -17.09 -10.56
N ILE A 146 -3.31 -18.01 -10.50
CA ILE A 146 -4.73 -17.70 -10.65
C ILE A 146 -4.88 -16.47 -9.77
N GLY A 147 -5.09 -15.30 -10.40
CA GLY A 147 -4.90 -14.02 -9.74
C GLY A 147 -5.61 -13.97 -8.38
N TRP A 148 -5.22 -13.01 -7.54
CA TRP A 148 -5.89 -12.64 -6.29
C TRP A 148 -7.37 -13.08 -6.30
N LYS A 149 -7.80 -13.95 -5.36
CA LYS A 149 -9.02 -14.81 -5.37
C LYS A 149 -10.35 -14.21 -5.89
N GLY A 150 -10.42 -12.91 -6.16
CA GLY A 150 -11.50 -12.24 -6.90
C GLY A 150 -11.35 -12.18 -8.43
N HIS A 151 -10.22 -12.57 -9.04
CA HIS A 151 -10.05 -12.56 -10.50
C HIS A 151 -10.29 -13.96 -11.10
N ARG A 152 -11.47 -14.18 -11.68
CA ARG A 152 -11.74 -15.36 -12.52
C ARG A 152 -11.12 -15.11 -13.90
N TYR A 153 -9.93 -15.64 -14.16
CA TYR A 153 -9.50 -15.90 -15.52
C TYR A 153 -9.10 -17.37 -15.62
N LYS A 154 -9.63 -18.06 -16.64
CA LYS A 154 -9.18 -19.38 -17.02
C LYS A 154 -7.91 -19.25 -17.87
N SER A 155 -6.97 -20.17 -17.71
CA SER A 155 -5.61 -20.11 -18.26
C SER A 155 -5.53 -20.22 -19.78
N ASP A 156 -6.60 -20.67 -20.41
CA ASP A 156 -6.81 -20.93 -21.83
C ASP A 156 -7.08 -19.66 -22.67
N GLU A 157 -7.45 -18.53 -22.06
CA GLU A 157 -7.83 -17.31 -22.79
C GLU A 157 -6.65 -16.39 -23.19
N PHE A 158 -5.41 -16.68 -22.78
CA PHE A 158 -4.29 -15.73 -22.92
C PHE A 158 -3.22 -16.10 -23.97
N TYR A 159 -3.31 -17.28 -24.58
CA TYR A 159 -2.47 -17.69 -25.70
C TYR A 159 -3.33 -18.32 -26.79
N GLY A 160 -3.90 -17.46 -27.64
CA GLY A 160 -4.02 -17.76 -29.06
C GLY A 160 -2.68 -17.49 -29.74
#